data_AF-A0A0D2NP42-F1
#
_entry.id   AF-A0A0D2NP42-F1
#
_cell.length_a   1.000
_cell.length_b   1.000
_cell.length_c   1.000
_cell.angle_alpha   90.00
_cell.angle_beta   90.00
_cell.angle_gamma   90.00
#
_symmetry.space_group_name_H-M   'P 1'
#
loop_
_entity.id
_entity.type
_entity.pdbx_description
1 polymer ?
#
loop_
_entity_poly.entity_id
_entity_poly.type
_entity_poly.pdbx_seq_one_letter_code
_entity_poly.pdbx_strand_id
1 'polypeptide(L)'
;MAKYLSSFSLDPWQLKVFVALIWALDLAHTIVVAIATYTALIVHDNDAVDANSPTSFLIAISGVASVLITSLTQCYFSFRLYRLSGSKTISSLSAVLAVSRIFLYSAQLIARFVWNGGESRTWIWSIFTCKTISILCDFLVAGSISIILLRRRKAILLRPSEIVNRIMIIAIEANMFTCAVMIVSTTAYSTTETVSLGVSLVTCKLFFSTFMMSLFWGRKLAKMEVPIPDIRVDMEEQYRPSFISG
;
A
#
# COMPACT_ATOMS: atom_id res chain seq x y z
N MET A 1 -7.97 -6.61 13.35
CA MET A 1 -6.73 -7.27 13.78
C MET A 1 -6.99 -8.63 14.45
N ALA A 2 -7.89 -8.73 15.44
CA ALA A 2 -8.21 -9.98 16.14
C ALA A 2 -8.55 -11.17 15.21
N LYS A 3 -9.42 -10.95 14.20
CA LYS A 3 -9.76 -11.99 13.20
C LYS A 3 -8.60 -12.41 12.30
N TYR A 4 -7.61 -11.54 12.07
CA TYR A 4 -6.41 -11.88 11.29
C TYR A 4 -5.45 -12.75 12.11
N LEU A 5 -5.17 -12.35 13.35
CA LEU A 5 -4.29 -13.09 14.26
C LEU A 5 -4.83 -14.49 14.58
N SER A 6 -6.15 -14.64 14.76
CA SER A 6 -6.76 -15.95 15.01
C SER A 6 -6.82 -16.84 13.77
N SER A 7 -6.96 -16.26 12.58
CA SER A 7 -7.07 -17.03 11.35
C SER A 7 -5.71 -17.46 10.78
N PHE A 8 -4.62 -16.73 10.99
CA PHE A 8 -3.35 -17.00 10.31
C PHE A 8 -2.20 -17.30 11.27
N SER A 9 -2.40 -18.32 12.12
CA SER A 9 -1.39 -18.79 13.08
C SER A 9 -0.09 -19.29 12.41
N LEU A 10 -0.17 -19.86 11.21
CA LEU A 10 0.97 -20.40 10.45
C LEU A 10 1.82 -19.35 9.70
N ASP A 11 1.46 -18.07 9.72
CA ASP A 11 2.23 -17.06 8.99
C ASP A 11 3.60 -16.79 9.65
N PRO A 12 4.67 -16.57 8.85
CA PRO A 12 5.98 -16.26 9.39
C PRO A 12 5.90 -15.01 10.26
N TRP A 13 6.58 -15.05 11.41
CA TRP A 13 6.51 -14.00 12.43
C TRP A 13 6.83 -12.60 11.87
N GLN A 14 7.72 -12.52 10.88
CA GLN A 14 8.08 -11.28 10.17
C GLN A 14 6.86 -10.57 9.56
N LEU A 15 5.93 -11.32 8.95
CA LEU A 15 4.73 -10.73 8.36
C LEU A 15 3.76 -10.24 9.44
N LYS A 16 3.65 -10.97 10.55
CA LYS A 16 2.80 -10.56 11.68
C LYS A 16 3.30 -9.26 12.29
N VAL A 17 4.61 -9.15 12.50
CA VAL A 17 5.25 -7.92 12.98
C VAL A 17 5.06 -6.78 11.99
N PHE A 18 5.24 -7.02 10.69
CA PHE A 18 5.04 -6.01 9.66
C PHE A 18 3.59 -5.48 9.61
N VAL A 19 2.60 -6.37 9.66
CA VAL A 19 1.18 -5.99 9.71
C VAL A 19 0.84 -5.24 10.99
N ALA A 20 1.38 -5.69 12.14
CA ALA A 20 1.18 -4.99 13.41
C ALA A 20 1.81 -3.59 13.41
N LEU A 21 3.00 -3.43 12.81
CA LEU A 21 3.68 -2.16 12.66
C LEU A 21 2.87 -1.20 11.79
N ILE A 22 2.40 -1.63 10.62
CA ILE A 22 1.55 -0.81 9.75
C ILE A 22 0.27 -0.39 10.47
N TRP A 23 -0.36 -1.32 11.19
CA TRP A 23 -1.57 -1.02 11.95
C TRP A 23 -1.34 -0.02 13.08
N ALA A 24 -0.25 -0.17 13.85
CA ALA A 24 0.11 0.78 14.89
C ALA A 24 0.40 2.17 14.31
N LEU A 25 1.07 2.22 13.16
CA LEU A 25 1.38 3.46 12.45
C LEU A 25 0.11 4.15 11.93
N ASP A 26 -0.85 3.39 11.38
CA ASP A 26 -2.16 3.90 10.95
C ASP A 26 -3.01 4.42 12.13
N LEU A 27 -2.95 3.73 13.27
CA LEU A 27 -3.63 4.15 14.49
C LEU A 27 -3.02 5.45 15.05
N ALA A 28 -1.69 5.52 15.15
CA ALA A 28 -0.98 6.73 15.57
C ALA A 28 -1.28 7.91 14.63
N HIS A 29 -1.24 7.68 13.31
CA HIS A 29 -1.62 8.66 12.30
C HIS A 29 -3.05 9.15 12.51
N THR A 30 -4.01 8.23 12.71
CA THR A 30 -5.43 8.58 12.94
C THR A 30 -5.60 9.45 14.19
N ILE A 31 -4.88 9.17 15.27
CA ILE A 31 -4.93 9.96 16.51
C ILE A 31 -4.39 11.38 16.26
N VAL A 32 -3.21 11.50 15.64
CA VAL A 32 -2.58 12.80 15.32
C VAL A 32 -3.50 13.64 14.46
N VAL A 33 -4.09 13.03 13.44
CA VAL A 33 -5.05 13.68 12.54
C VAL A 33 -6.30 14.13 13.29
N ALA A 34 -6.86 13.29 14.15
CA ALA A 34 -8.05 13.65 14.92
C ALA A 34 -7.80 14.88 15.81
N ILE A 35 -6.62 14.94 16.46
CA ILE A 35 -6.21 16.09 17.26
C ILE A 35 -6.01 17.32 16.38
N ALA A 36 -5.28 17.20 15.27
CA ALA A 36 -5.01 18.31 14.36
C ALA A 36 -6.31 18.90 13.76
N THR A 37 -7.25 18.04 13.38
CA THR A 37 -8.56 18.47 12.86
C THR A 37 -9.41 19.11 13.96
N TYR A 38 -9.38 18.57 15.18
CA TYR A 38 -10.08 19.17 16.32
C TYR A 38 -9.56 20.57 16.62
N THR A 39 -8.23 20.76 16.68
CA THR A 39 -7.64 22.07 16.95
C THR A 39 -7.88 23.05 15.80
N ALA A 40 -7.76 22.61 14.55
CA ALA A 40 -8.01 23.46 13.39
C ALA A 40 -9.48 23.91 13.27
N LEU A 41 -10.45 23.03 13.53
CA LEU A 41 -11.87 23.35 13.35
C LEU A 41 -12.51 24.04 14.55
N ILE A 42 -12.19 23.61 15.78
CA ILE A 42 -12.93 24.05 16.97
C ILE A 42 -12.20 25.16 17.72
N VAL A 43 -10.86 25.11 17.78
CA VAL A 43 -10.08 26.06 18.58
C VAL A 43 -9.78 27.34 17.81
N HIS A 44 -9.52 27.22 16.51
CA HIS A 44 -9.09 28.35 15.67
C HIS A 44 -10.20 28.91 14.77
N ASP A 45 -11.44 28.41 14.84
CA ASP A 45 -12.61 28.87 14.07
C ASP A 45 -12.30 29.22 12.59
N ASN A 46 -11.51 28.35 11.95
CA ASN A 46 -11.10 28.48 10.54
C ASN A 46 -10.17 29.67 10.21
N ASP A 47 -9.60 30.35 11.22
CA ASP A 47 -8.51 31.31 11.02
C ASP A 47 -7.26 30.59 10.47
N ALA A 48 -6.49 31.31 9.64
CA ALA A 48 -5.29 30.80 9.01
C ALA A 48 -4.34 30.25 10.08
N VAL A 49 -4.05 28.95 10.01
CA VAL A 49 -3.18 28.26 10.95
C VAL A 49 -1.77 28.85 10.82
N ASP A 50 -1.33 29.59 11.84
CA ASP A 50 0.02 30.13 11.88
C ASP A 50 1.06 29.03 11.68
N ALA A 51 2.11 29.32 10.92
CA ALA A 51 3.19 28.38 10.61
C ALA A 51 3.89 27.86 11.89
N ASN A 52 3.90 28.67 12.96
CA ASN A 52 4.48 28.33 14.26
C ASN A 52 3.48 27.72 15.26
N SER A 53 2.23 27.48 14.86
CA SER A 53 1.24 26.88 15.74
C SER A 53 1.54 25.38 16.00
N PRO A 54 1.14 24.84 17.16
CA PRO A 54 1.21 23.40 17.42
C PRO A 54 0.43 22.57 16.38
N THR A 55 -0.60 23.15 15.76
CA THR A 55 -1.38 22.51 14.69
C THR A 55 -0.54 22.26 13.43
N SER A 56 0.31 23.21 13.01
CA SER A 56 1.24 23.03 11.88
C SER A 56 2.22 21.87 12.09
N PHE A 57 2.70 21.68 13.32
CA PHE A 57 3.56 20.56 13.68
C PHE A 57 2.83 19.20 13.60
N LEU A 58 1.59 19.14 14.08
CA LEU A 58 0.77 17.92 14.01
C LEU A 58 0.48 17.51 12.56
N ILE A 59 0.20 18.47 11.67
CA ILE A 59 0.00 18.23 10.23
C ILE A 59 1.30 17.70 9.59
N ALA A 60 2.45 18.22 10.00
CA ALA A 60 3.73 17.75 9.51
C ALA A 60 4.00 16.29 9.95
N ILE A 61 3.75 15.96 11.22
CA ILE A 61 3.85 14.58 11.73
C ILE A 61 2.89 13.64 11.00
N SER A 62 1.65 14.07 10.76
CA SER A 62 0.68 13.22 10.06
C SER A 62 1.21 12.87 8.66
N GLY A 63 1.74 13.85 7.93
CA GLY A 63 2.31 13.60 6.61
C GLY A 63 3.55 12.69 6.64
N VAL A 64 4.42 12.78 7.65
CA VAL A 64 5.53 11.80 7.85
C VAL A 64 4.97 10.39 7.98
N ALA A 65 3.98 10.19 8.84
CA ALA A 65 3.35 8.89 9.04
C ALA A 65 2.67 8.39 7.75
N SER A 66 2.02 9.26 6.98
CA SER A 66 1.45 8.93 5.67
C SER A 66 2.51 8.40 4.70
N VAL A 67 3.66 9.08 4.60
CA VAL A 67 4.75 8.68 3.71
C VAL A 67 5.37 7.35 4.15
N LEU A 68 5.55 7.15 5.46
CA LEU A 68 6.04 5.87 5.98
C LEU A 68 5.08 4.71 5.67
N ILE A 69 3.77 4.86 5.92
CA ILE A 69 2.78 3.84 5.61
C ILE A 69 2.80 3.51 4.10
N THR A 70 2.75 4.53 3.25
CA THR A 70 2.74 4.33 1.79
C THR A 70 4.02 3.69 1.28
N SER A 71 5.20 4.16 1.71
CA SER A 71 6.48 3.54 1.33
C SER A 71 6.61 2.09 1.82
N LEU A 72 6.18 1.78 3.04
CA LEU A 72 6.19 0.40 3.55
C LEU A 72 5.28 -0.51 2.72
N THR A 73 4.06 -0.06 2.40
CA THR A 73 3.13 -0.84 1.56
C THR A 73 3.68 -1.03 0.14
N GLN A 74 4.32 -0.02 -0.45
CA GLN A 74 4.96 -0.13 -1.77
C GLN A 74 6.15 -1.10 -1.75
N CYS A 75 6.99 -1.07 -0.71
CA CYS A 75 8.05 -2.06 -0.52
C CYS A 75 7.50 -3.49 -0.44
N TYR A 76 6.38 -3.69 0.26
CA TYR A 76 5.71 -4.99 0.33
C TYR A 76 5.18 -5.44 -1.04
N PHE A 77 4.53 -4.54 -1.78
CA PHE A 77 4.07 -4.85 -3.14
C PHE A 77 5.24 -5.15 -4.09
N SER A 78 6.35 -4.41 -3.97
CA SER A 78 7.57 -4.69 -4.74
C SER A 78 8.18 -6.04 -4.40
N PHE A 79 8.27 -6.40 -3.12
CA PHE A 79 8.76 -7.72 -2.70
C PHE A 79 7.88 -8.85 -3.28
N ARG A 80 6.57 -8.66 -3.23
CA ARG A 80 5.61 -9.61 -3.82
C ARG A 80 5.76 -9.69 -5.34
N LEU A 81 5.97 -8.56 -5.99
CA LEU A 81 6.23 -8.45 -7.42
C LEU A 81 7.52 -9.17 -7.80
N TYR A 82 8.59 -9.05 -7.02
CA TYR A 82 9.85 -9.77 -7.23
C TYR A 82 9.64 -11.29 -7.23
N ARG A 83 8.97 -11.81 -6.19
CA ARG A 83 8.68 -13.25 -6.09
C ARG A 83 7.84 -13.77 -7.24
N LEU A 84 7.01 -12.92 -7.84
CA LEU A 84 6.10 -13.30 -8.92
C LEU A 84 6.69 -13.09 -10.33
N SER A 85 7.43 -12.01 -10.54
CA SER A 85 8.00 -11.65 -11.83
C SER A 85 9.25 -12.47 -12.15
N GLY A 86 10.04 -12.82 -11.14
CA GLY A 86 11.40 -13.35 -11.31
C GLY A 86 12.39 -12.31 -11.89
N SER A 87 11.91 -11.17 -12.40
CA SER A 87 12.72 -10.06 -12.87
C SER A 87 13.14 -9.14 -11.72
N LYS A 88 14.45 -8.99 -11.56
CA LYS A 88 15.07 -8.10 -10.55
C LYS A 88 14.89 -6.62 -10.88
N THR A 89 14.79 -6.25 -12.15
CA THR A 89 14.85 -4.85 -12.60
C THR A 89 13.63 -4.04 -12.17
N ILE A 90 12.44 -4.59 -12.38
CA ILE A 90 11.17 -3.89 -12.11
C ILE A 90 10.94 -3.74 -10.60
N SER A 91 11.23 -4.78 -9.82
CA SER A 91 11.11 -4.70 -8.36
C SER A 91 12.14 -3.73 -7.76
N SER A 92 13.38 -3.75 -8.24
CA SER A 92 14.40 -2.80 -7.81
C SER A 92 13.96 -1.36 -8.09
N LEU A 93 13.44 -1.08 -9.29
CA LEU A 93 12.95 0.25 -9.64
C LEU A 93 11.82 0.73 -8.72
N SER A 94 10.84 -0.15 -8.42
CA SER A 94 9.76 0.17 -7.50
C SER A 94 10.24 0.40 -6.06
N ALA A 95 11.22 -0.38 -5.60
CA ALA A 95 11.81 -0.20 -4.27
C ALA A 95 12.61 1.11 -4.18
N VAL A 96 13.38 1.45 -5.22
CA VAL A 96 14.12 2.73 -5.30
C VAL A 96 13.15 3.91 -5.26
N LEU A 97 12.01 3.83 -5.95
CA LEU A 97 10.97 4.87 -5.91
C LEU A 97 10.30 5.00 -4.53
N ALA A 98 10.05 3.89 -3.84
CA ALA A 98 9.49 3.91 -2.49
C ALA A 98 10.45 4.57 -1.48
N VAL A 99 11.76 4.33 -1.65
CA VAL A 99 12.82 4.91 -0.82
C VAL A 99 13.04 6.38 -1.16
N SER A 100 13.08 6.76 -2.44
CA SER A 100 13.26 8.15 -2.87
C SER A 100 12.15 9.05 -2.34
N ARG A 101 10.93 8.52 -2.20
CA ARG A 101 9.80 9.23 -1.57
C ARG A 101 10.08 9.68 -0.14
N ILE A 102 10.72 8.81 0.66
CA ILE A 102 11.07 9.14 2.06
C ILE A 102 12.08 10.30 2.08
N PHE A 103 13.08 10.26 1.21
CA PHE A 103 14.09 11.32 1.11
C PHE A 103 13.50 12.64 0.65
N LEU A 104 12.65 12.62 -0.38
CA LEU A 104 11.99 13.83 -0.90
C LEU A 104 11.08 14.47 0.14
N TYR A 105 10.31 13.67 0.86
CA TYR A 105 9.45 14.18 1.93
C TYR A 105 10.26 14.72 3.12
N SER A 106 11.34 14.04 3.49
CA SER A 106 12.24 14.52 4.55
C SER A 106 12.91 15.85 4.18
N ALA A 107 13.34 16.00 2.93
CA ALA A 107 13.89 17.25 2.42
C ALA A 107 12.86 18.39 2.47
N GLN A 108 11.59 18.10 2.13
CA GLN A 108 10.48 19.06 2.27
C GLN A 108 10.26 19.45 3.73
N LEU A 109 10.20 18.48 4.64
CA LEU A 109 10.01 18.73 6.05
C LEU A 109 11.10 19.67 6.61
N ILE A 110 12.36 19.38 6.30
CA ILE A 110 13.51 20.21 6.72
C ILE A 110 13.41 21.60 6.12
N ALA A 111 13.12 21.71 4.81
CA ALA A 111 12.96 23.00 4.16
C ALA A 111 11.84 23.86 4.78
N ARG A 112 10.73 23.22 5.21
CA ARG A 112 9.63 23.90 5.91
C ARG A 112 10.08 24.48 7.25
N PHE A 113 10.78 23.69 8.07
CA PHE A 113 11.20 24.12 9.41
C PHE A 113 12.37 25.11 9.39
N VAL A 114 13.33 24.95 8.47
CA VAL A 114 14.53 25.79 8.41
C VAL A 114 14.23 27.13 7.76
N TRP A 115 13.44 27.16 6.69
CA TRP A 115 13.35 28.37 5.88
C TRP A 115 12.35 29.39 6.40
N ASN A 116 11.30 28.99 7.13
CA ASN A 116 10.21 29.80 7.76
C ASN A 116 9.69 31.05 7.00
N GLY A 117 10.12 31.23 5.76
CA GLY A 117 9.81 32.34 4.88
C GLY A 117 8.70 31.88 3.98
N GLY A 118 7.64 32.70 3.94
CA GLY A 118 6.34 32.38 3.35
C GLY A 118 6.39 31.72 1.97
N GLU A 119 5.28 31.09 1.63
CA GLU A 119 5.00 30.31 0.41
C GLU A 119 5.69 30.85 -0.85
N SER A 120 6.96 30.49 -0.98
CA SER A 120 7.71 30.74 -2.19
C SER A 120 7.17 29.81 -3.25
N ARG A 121 7.06 30.29 -4.49
CA ARG A 121 6.65 29.48 -5.65
C ARG A 121 7.40 28.14 -5.73
N THR A 122 8.65 28.11 -5.27
CA THR A 122 9.50 26.89 -5.19
C THR A 122 8.93 25.79 -4.28
N TRP A 123 8.23 26.15 -3.21
CA TRP A 123 7.61 25.23 -2.25
C TRP A 123 6.46 24.42 -2.89
N ILE A 124 5.60 25.11 -3.65
CA ILE A 124 4.47 24.51 -4.37
C ILE A 124 4.98 23.47 -5.38
N TRP A 125 6.04 23.80 -6.12
CA TRP A 125 6.67 22.86 -7.06
C TRP A 125 7.22 21.61 -6.36
N SER A 126 7.76 21.75 -5.15
CA SER A 126 8.23 20.59 -4.39
C SER A 126 7.09 19.67 -3.98
N ILE A 127 5.99 20.21 -3.44
CA ILE A 127 4.79 19.42 -3.09
C ILE A 127 4.25 18.70 -4.33
N PHE A 128 4.16 19.41 -5.45
CA PHE A 128 3.66 18.86 -6.71
C PHE A 128 4.54 17.70 -7.20
N THR A 129 5.86 17.88 -7.25
CA THR A 129 6.80 16.82 -7.68
C THR A 129 6.72 15.58 -6.79
N CYS A 130 6.58 15.73 -5.47
CA CYS A 130 6.39 14.61 -4.56
C CYS A 130 5.08 13.85 -4.82
N LYS A 131 3.96 14.57 -5.05
CA LYS A 131 2.68 13.95 -5.42
C LYS A 131 2.76 13.26 -6.79
N THR A 132 3.41 13.87 -7.78
CA THR A 132 3.59 13.26 -9.11
C THR A 132 4.43 11.99 -9.06
N ILE A 133 5.53 11.98 -8.29
CA ILE A 133 6.36 10.77 -8.09
C ILE A 133 5.56 9.66 -7.42
N SER A 134 4.67 10.00 -6.49
CA SER A 134 3.77 9.04 -5.86
C SER A 134 2.81 8.40 -6.87
N ILE A 135 2.20 9.21 -7.73
CA ILE A 135 1.33 8.74 -8.82
C ILE A 135 2.12 7.83 -9.77
N LEU A 136 3.32 8.26 -10.18
CA LEU A 136 4.17 7.48 -11.08
C LEU A 136 4.57 6.13 -10.49
N CYS A 137 4.84 6.08 -9.18
CA CYS A 137 5.16 4.85 -8.47
C CYS A 137 3.97 3.87 -8.49
N ASP A 138 2.77 4.34 -8.16
CA ASP A 138 1.57 3.50 -8.16
C ASP A 138 1.24 3.00 -9.58
N PHE A 139 1.40 3.83 -10.61
CA PHE A 139 1.29 3.42 -12.01
C PHE A 139 2.33 2.36 -12.40
N LEU A 140 3.58 2.52 -11.97
CA LEU A 140 4.63 1.55 -12.24
C LEU A 140 4.33 0.21 -11.59
N VAL A 141 3.87 0.19 -10.34
CA VAL A 141 3.50 -1.05 -9.65
C VAL A 141 2.28 -1.70 -10.32
N ALA A 142 1.21 -0.94 -10.56
CA ALA A 142 -0.01 -1.45 -11.21
C ALA A 142 0.27 -1.96 -12.64
N GLY A 143 1.02 -1.18 -13.42
CA GLY A 143 1.42 -1.54 -14.78
C GLY A 143 2.31 -2.77 -14.81
N SER A 144 3.26 -2.88 -13.87
CA SER A 144 4.13 -4.06 -13.77
C SER A 144 3.36 -5.34 -13.48
N ILE A 145 2.44 -5.31 -12.52
CA ILE A 145 1.57 -6.44 -12.20
C ILE A 145 0.72 -6.80 -13.43
N SER A 146 0.17 -5.79 -14.12
CA SER A 146 -0.66 -5.97 -15.31
C SER A 146 0.11 -6.61 -16.48
N ILE A 147 1.34 -6.17 -16.77
CA ILE A 147 2.20 -6.73 -17.82
C ILE A 147 2.54 -8.19 -17.51
N ILE A 148 2.89 -8.50 -16.25
CA ILE A 148 3.18 -9.88 -15.83
C ILE A 148 1.95 -10.75 -16.02
N LEU A 149 0.76 -10.24 -15.70
CA LEU A 149 -0.48 -10.96 -15.88
C LEU A 149 -0.75 -11.27 -17.35
N LEU A 150 -0.57 -10.29 -18.23
CA LEU A 150 -0.72 -10.47 -19.68
C LEU A 150 0.29 -11.47 -20.25
N ARG A 151 1.56 -11.42 -19.81
CA ARG A 151 2.59 -12.37 -20.23
C ARG A 151 2.27 -13.79 -19.77
N ARG A 152 1.80 -13.96 -18.54
CA ARG A 152 1.37 -15.26 -18.01
C ARG A 152 0.13 -15.81 -18.71
N ARG A 153 -0.81 -14.96 -19.12
CA ARG A 153 -1.98 -15.39 -19.94
C ARG A 153 -1.58 -15.84 -21.35
N LYS A 154 -0.57 -15.22 -21.96
CA LYS A 154 -0.07 -15.60 -23.30
C LYS A 154 0.79 -16.86 -23.29
N ALA A 155 1.48 -17.16 -22.17
CA ALA A 155 2.21 -18.40 -21.97
C ALA A 155 1.25 -19.55 -21.57
N ILE A 156 0.48 -20.03 -22.54
CA ILE A 156 -0.70 -20.92 -22.41
C ILE A 156 -0.43 -22.33 -21.78
N LEU A 157 0.78 -22.66 -21.31
CA LEU A 157 1.12 -24.05 -20.94
C LEU A 157 1.27 -24.37 -19.45
N LEU A 158 1.21 -23.38 -18.55
CA LEU A 158 1.25 -23.63 -17.10
C LEU A 158 0.07 -22.92 -16.47
N ARG A 159 -0.97 -23.69 -16.07
CA ARG A 159 -2.10 -23.19 -15.26
C ARG A 159 -1.54 -22.31 -14.14
N PRO A 160 -1.64 -20.96 -14.22
CA PRO A 160 -1.37 -20.16 -13.07
C PRO A 160 -2.47 -20.49 -12.07
N SER A 161 -2.12 -20.91 -10.85
CA SER A 161 -3.07 -21.11 -9.76
C SER A 161 -4.05 -19.94 -9.74
N GLU A 162 -5.35 -20.21 -9.83
CA GLU A 162 -6.40 -19.19 -9.98
C GLU A 162 -6.30 -18.11 -8.89
N ILE A 163 -5.82 -18.52 -7.71
CA ILE A 163 -5.43 -17.67 -6.60
C ILE A 163 -4.52 -16.53 -7.05
N VAL A 164 -3.37 -16.82 -7.65
CA VAL A 164 -2.37 -15.79 -7.97
C VAL A 164 -2.98 -14.73 -8.89
N ASN A 165 -3.78 -15.14 -9.88
CA ASN A 165 -4.48 -14.24 -10.78
C ASN A 165 -5.49 -13.36 -10.02
N ARG A 166 -6.31 -13.94 -9.12
CA ARG A 166 -7.25 -13.17 -8.30
C ARG A 166 -6.56 -12.16 -7.39
N ILE A 167 -5.47 -12.54 -6.73
CA ILE A 167 -4.80 -11.59 -5.83
C ILE A 167 -4.06 -10.50 -6.62
N MET A 168 -3.59 -10.78 -7.84
CA MET A 168 -3.07 -9.75 -8.73
C MET A 168 -4.15 -8.75 -9.13
N ILE A 169 -5.35 -9.22 -9.49
CA ILE A 169 -6.48 -8.34 -9.85
C ILE A 169 -6.83 -7.43 -8.67
N ILE A 170 -6.95 -7.98 -7.46
CA ILE A 170 -7.22 -7.19 -6.25
C ILE A 170 -6.12 -6.15 -6.01
N ALA A 171 -4.85 -6.50 -6.27
CA ALA A 171 -3.73 -5.56 -6.15
C ALA A 171 -3.74 -4.47 -7.24
N ILE A 172 -4.23 -4.77 -8.45
CA ILE A 172 -4.39 -3.77 -9.52
C ILE A 172 -5.53 -2.81 -9.16
N GLU A 173 -6.70 -3.33 -8.78
CA GLU A 173 -7.86 -2.52 -8.38
C GLU A 173 -7.51 -1.60 -7.21
N ALA A 174 -6.81 -2.14 -6.22
CA ALA A 174 -6.20 -1.42 -5.12
C ALA A 174 -5.36 -0.21 -5.56
N ASN A 175 -4.34 -0.44 -6.39
CA ASN A 175 -3.41 0.61 -6.82
C ASN A 175 -4.05 1.61 -7.79
N MET A 176 -5.02 1.17 -8.60
CA MET A 176 -5.79 2.08 -9.46
C MET A 176 -6.66 3.03 -8.64
N PHE A 177 -7.27 2.51 -7.58
CA PHE A 177 -8.08 3.31 -6.66
C PHE A 177 -7.22 4.35 -5.93
N THR A 178 -6.02 3.98 -5.46
CA THR A 178 -5.11 4.94 -4.81
C THR A 178 -4.59 5.99 -5.80
N CYS A 179 -4.28 5.62 -7.05
CA CYS A 179 -3.96 6.58 -8.10
C CYS A 179 -5.06 7.61 -8.32
N ALA A 180 -6.31 7.17 -8.43
CA ALA A 180 -7.46 8.06 -8.65
C ALA A 180 -7.60 9.08 -7.51
N VAL A 181 -7.48 8.61 -6.26
CA VAL A 181 -7.53 9.48 -5.08
C VAL A 181 -6.37 10.47 -5.05
N MET A 182 -5.15 10.04 -5.41
CA MET A 182 -3.98 10.92 -5.47
C MET A 182 -4.10 12.00 -6.56
N ILE A 183 -4.70 11.69 -7.71
CA ILE A 183 -5.01 12.66 -8.75
C ILE A 183 -6.00 13.70 -8.21
N VAL A 184 -7.10 13.25 -7.58
CA VAL A 184 -8.09 14.14 -6.95
C VAL A 184 -7.46 15.01 -5.85
N SER A 185 -6.57 14.44 -5.03
CA SER A 185 -5.83 15.19 -4.00
C SER A 185 -4.93 16.27 -4.61
N THR A 186 -4.30 15.97 -5.75
CA THR A 186 -3.40 16.90 -6.44
C THR A 186 -4.19 18.02 -7.12
N THR A 187 -5.31 17.71 -7.76
CA THR A 187 -6.18 18.73 -8.38
C THR A 187 -6.87 19.60 -7.32
N ALA A 188 -7.30 19.03 -6.20
CA ALA A 188 -7.88 19.78 -5.09
C ALA A 188 -6.90 20.76 -4.45
N TYR A 189 -5.60 20.41 -4.41
CA TYR A 189 -4.55 21.31 -3.91
C TYR A 189 -4.43 22.59 -4.76
N SER A 190 -4.66 22.50 -6.06
CA SER A 190 -4.63 23.69 -6.94
C SER A 190 -5.79 24.65 -6.69
N THR A 191 -6.87 24.20 -6.06
CA THR A 191 -8.07 25.01 -5.82
C THR A 191 -8.07 25.59 -4.40
N THR A 192 -7.81 24.78 -3.38
CA THR A 192 -7.88 25.18 -1.97
C THR A 192 -7.03 24.26 -1.09
N GLU A 193 -6.21 24.84 -0.21
CA GLU A 193 -5.31 24.07 0.67
C GLU A 193 -6.07 23.24 1.72
N THR A 194 -7.18 23.77 2.23
CA THR A 194 -8.03 23.13 3.25
C THR A 194 -8.66 21.84 2.74
N VAL A 195 -9.15 21.82 1.50
CA VAL A 195 -9.69 20.61 0.86
C VAL A 195 -8.58 19.59 0.62
N SER A 196 -7.38 20.03 0.26
CA SER A 196 -6.24 19.12 0.05
C SER A 196 -5.81 18.41 1.32
N LEU A 197 -5.84 19.10 2.46
CA LEU A 197 -5.60 18.49 3.77
C LEU A 197 -6.65 17.40 4.02
N GLY A 198 -7.94 17.72 3.90
CA GLY A 198 -9.03 16.76 4.08
C GLY A 198 -8.90 15.50 3.21
N VAL A 199 -8.58 15.67 1.92
CA VAL A 199 -8.39 14.54 1.00
C VAL A 199 -7.16 13.71 1.38
N SER A 200 -6.07 14.35 1.83
CA SER A 200 -4.86 13.65 2.26
C SER A 200 -5.11 12.78 3.50
N LEU A 201 -6.00 13.21 4.41
CA LEU A 201 -6.42 12.42 5.57
C LEU A 201 -7.17 11.15 5.17
N VAL A 202 -8.10 11.27 4.22
CA VAL A 202 -8.87 10.13 3.71
C VAL A 202 -7.95 9.15 2.97
N THR A 203 -6.96 9.66 2.26
CA THR A 203 -6.04 8.87 1.44
C THR A 203 -5.30 7.81 2.26
N CYS A 204 -4.76 8.15 3.46
CA CYS A 204 -4.06 7.19 4.30
C CYS A 204 -4.94 6.00 4.73
N LYS A 205 -6.18 6.28 5.12
CA LYS A 205 -7.14 5.23 5.50
C LYS A 205 -7.49 4.34 4.32
N LEU A 206 -7.56 4.91 3.12
CA LEU A 206 -7.78 4.13 1.91
C LEU A 206 -6.59 3.22 1.59
N PHE A 207 -5.35 3.70 1.74
CA PHE A 207 -4.15 2.86 1.58
C PHE A 207 -4.13 1.71 2.59
N PHE A 208 -4.39 1.98 3.87
CA PHE A 208 -4.44 0.95 4.90
C PHE A 208 -5.54 -0.09 4.63
N SER A 209 -6.75 0.37 4.31
CA SER A 209 -7.90 -0.49 4.02
C SER A 209 -7.65 -1.38 2.81
N THR A 210 -7.04 -0.82 1.78
CA THR A 210 -6.67 -1.51 0.54
C THR A 210 -5.57 -2.55 0.78
N PHE A 211 -4.56 -2.21 1.57
CA PHE A 211 -3.51 -3.15 1.99
C PHE A 211 -4.10 -4.34 2.76
N MET A 212 -4.95 -4.07 3.75
CA MET A 212 -5.63 -5.11 4.53
C MET A 212 -6.52 -5.98 3.64
N MET A 213 -7.25 -5.38 2.69
CA MET A 213 -8.07 -6.11 1.73
C MET A 213 -7.22 -7.07 0.89
N SER A 214 -6.11 -6.60 0.32
CA SER A 214 -5.18 -7.43 -0.46
C SER A 214 -4.63 -8.60 0.35
N LEU A 215 -4.31 -8.37 1.62
CA LEU A 215 -3.77 -9.37 2.54
C LEU A 215 -4.84 -10.40 2.95
N PHE A 216 -6.02 -9.95 3.39
CA PHE A 216 -7.12 -10.82 3.79
C PHE A 216 -7.59 -11.70 2.64
N TRP A 217 -7.84 -11.12 1.46
CA TRP A 217 -8.27 -11.89 0.31
C TRP A 217 -7.18 -12.83 -0.19
N GLY A 218 -5.93 -12.38 -0.20
CA GLY A 218 -4.80 -13.23 -0.59
C GLY A 218 -4.68 -14.47 0.27
N ARG A 219 -4.93 -14.34 1.57
CA ARG A 219 -4.83 -15.44 2.52
C ARG A 219 -6.09 -16.29 2.60
N LYS A 220 -7.28 -15.70 2.43
CA LYS A 220 -8.55 -16.44 2.36
C LYS A 220 -8.56 -17.38 1.15
N LEU A 221 -8.08 -16.91 0.00
CA LEU A 221 -7.95 -17.73 -1.21
C LEU A 221 -6.94 -18.86 -1.01
N ALA A 222 -5.77 -18.59 -0.40
CA ALA A 222 -4.76 -19.60 -0.11
C ALA A 222 -5.27 -20.76 0.79
N LYS A 223 -6.24 -20.47 1.67
CA LYS A 223 -6.87 -21.50 2.52
C LYS A 223 -7.94 -22.33 1.81
N MET A 224 -8.67 -21.76 0.86
CA MET A 224 -9.74 -22.47 0.16
C MET A 224 -9.23 -23.55 -0.81
N GLU A 225 -7.98 -23.46 -1.26
CA GLU A 225 -7.39 -24.40 -2.23
C GLU A 225 -6.65 -25.57 -1.55
N VAL A 226 -6.64 -25.64 -0.21
CA VAL A 226 -6.26 -26.85 0.55
C VAL A 226 -7.54 -27.62 0.91
N PRO A 227 -8.11 -28.34 -0.07
CA PRO A 227 -8.22 -29.78 0.09
C PRO A 227 -7.92 -30.49 -1.24
N ILE A 228 -6.72 -31.02 -1.39
CA ILE A 228 -6.50 -32.18 -2.24
C ILE A 228 -6.28 -33.33 -1.27
N PRO A 229 -7.32 -34.12 -0.94
CA PRO A 229 -7.06 -35.49 -0.52
C PRO A 229 -6.24 -36.12 -1.65
N ASP A 230 -5.19 -36.83 -1.27
CA ASP A 230 -4.22 -37.41 -2.18
C ASP A 230 -4.89 -38.52 -3.04
N ILE A 231 -5.60 -38.12 -4.10
CA ILE A 231 -6.28 -39.04 -5.05
C ILE A 231 -5.26 -39.94 -5.76
N ARG A 232 -3.95 -39.66 -5.64
CA ARG A 232 -2.91 -40.55 -6.15
C ARG A 232 -2.75 -41.83 -5.33
N VAL A 233 -3.12 -41.86 -4.05
CA VAL A 233 -3.00 -43.07 -3.23
C VAL A 233 -4.18 -44.01 -3.45
N ASP A 234 -5.40 -43.48 -3.59
CA ASP A 234 -6.60 -44.31 -3.79
C ASP A 234 -6.67 -44.95 -5.20
N MET A 235 -6.07 -44.31 -6.21
CA MET A 235 -6.04 -44.87 -7.58
C MET A 235 -4.99 -45.98 -7.76
N GLU A 236 -3.95 -46.04 -6.92
CA GLU A 236 -2.95 -47.12 -6.97
C GLU A 236 -3.43 -48.38 -6.23
N GLU A 237 -4.29 -48.23 -5.23
CA GLU A 237 -4.86 -49.35 -4.47
C GLU A 237 -6.10 -49.95 -5.16
N GLN A 238 -6.89 -49.15 -5.88
CA GLN A 238 -8.08 -49.62 -6.60
C GLN A 238 -7.77 -50.26 -7.97
N TYR A 239 -6.58 -50.02 -8.54
CA TYR A 239 -6.15 -50.57 -9.84
C TYR A 239 -4.98 -51.57 -9.74
N ARG A 240 -4.71 -52.12 -8.56
CA ARG A 240 -3.81 -53.27 -8.44
C ARG A 240 -4.56 -54.53 -8.89
N PRO A 241 -4.26 -55.11 -10.06
CA PRO A 241 -4.93 -56.32 -10.51
C PRO A 241 -4.59 -57.45 -9.54
N SER A 242 -5.62 -58.13 -9.02
CA SER A 242 -5.55 -59.34 -8.22
C SER A 242 -5.08 -60.53 -9.08
N PHE A 243 -3.85 -60.45 -9.59
CA PHE A 243 -3.11 -61.60 -10.05
C PHE A 243 -2.16 -62.01 -8.92
N ILE A 244 -2.14 -63.31 -8.63
CA ILE A 244 -1.34 -64.02 -7.61
C ILE A 244 -2.09 -64.28 -6.30
N SER A 245 -2.98 -65.28 -6.35
CA SER A 245 -2.90 -66.42 -5.41
C SER A 245 -3.60 -67.61 -6.06
N GLY A 246 -2.80 -68.42 -6.77
CA GLY A 246 -3.07 -69.84 -6.93
C GLY A 246 -2.55 -70.60 -5.72
#